data_AF-V5I784-F1
#
_entry.id   AF-V5I784-F1
#
_cell.length_a   1.000
_cell.length_b   1.000
_cell.length_c   1.000
_cell.angle_alpha   90.00
_cell.angle_beta   90.00
_cell.angle_gamma   90.00
#
_symmetry.space_group_name_H-M   'P 1'
#
loop_
_entity.id
_entity.type
_entity.pdbx_description
1 polymer ?
#
loop_
_entity_poly.entity_id
_entity_poly.type
_entity_poly.pdbx_seq_one_letter_code
_entity_poly.pdbx_strand_id
1 'polypeptide(L)'
;YNYIIVRDFNVPGLMALLDDPKSRSMKNFIDFLAVVQHSITNCNNSILDLVLSVKRCTVVASEDSHHPALVFTTHVIAKHQQRFPINSLYKSYNFKKVNFRALYNAMTVVDWSFLEAFEDVELACDAFYIKLYSLLDAHVP
;
A
#
# COMPACT_ATOMS: atom_id res chain seq x y z
N TYR A 1 22.64 -7.66 -3.40
CA TYR A 1 21.26 -7.68 -2.89
C TYR A 1 20.32 -7.48 -4.06
N ASN A 2 19.29 -8.31 -4.22
CA ASN A 2 18.28 -8.14 -5.27
C ASN A 2 17.00 -7.62 -4.60
N TYR A 3 16.60 -6.41 -4.90
CA TYR A 3 15.37 -5.80 -4.39
C TYR A 3 14.62 -5.12 -5.54
N ILE A 4 13.31 -5.03 -5.37
CA ILE A 4 12.38 -4.38 -6.29
C ILE A 4 11.49 -3.49 -5.43
N ILE A 5 11.33 -2.23 -5.85
CA ILE A 5 10.45 -1.26 -5.21
C ILE A 5 9.32 -1.00 -6.20
N VAL A 6 8.09 -1.27 -5.78
CA VAL A 6 6.86 -1.02 -6.55
C VAL A 6 6.01 -0.05 -5.76
N ARG A 7 5.71 1.11 -6.35
CA ARG A 7 4.88 2.12 -5.69
C ARG A 7 4.32 3.11 -6.71
N ASP A 8 3.13 3.61 -6.41
CA ASP A 8 2.61 4.85 -6.99
C ASP A 8 3.26 6.05 -6.26
N PHE A 9 4.22 6.69 -6.93
CA PHE A 9 4.91 7.86 -6.37
C PHE A 9 4.19 9.17 -6.69
N ASN A 10 3.18 9.15 -7.57
CA ASN A 10 2.50 10.32 -8.08
C ASN A 10 3.51 11.43 -8.48
N VAL A 11 4.51 11.05 -9.29
CA VAL A 11 5.52 11.97 -9.84
C VAL A 11 5.28 12.05 -11.34
N PRO A 12 4.42 12.98 -11.79
CA PRO A 12 4.16 13.15 -13.21
C PRO A 12 5.43 13.66 -13.90
N GLY A 13 6.15 12.74 -14.55
CA GLY A 13 7.26 13.09 -15.44
C GLY A 13 8.63 13.22 -14.78
N LEU A 14 9.16 12.12 -14.21
CA LEU A 14 10.53 12.09 -13.65
C LEU A 14 11.61 12.54 -14.64
N MET A 15 11.42 12.26 -15.94
CA MET A 15 12.38 12.61 -16.99
C MET A 15 12.16 14.00 -17.60
N ALA A 16 10.99 14.64 -17.39
CA ALA A 16 10.60 15.85 -18.09
C ALA A 16 10.84 17.14 -17.28
N LEU A 17 10.94 17.07 -15.95
CA LEU A 17 11.15 18.23 -15.09
C LEU A 17 12.23 17.97 -14.04
N LEU A 18 13.49 18.25 -14.38
CA LEU A 18 14.60 18.34 -13.43
C LEU A 18 14.52 19.59 -12.51
N ASP A 19 13.56 20.47 -12.79
CA ASP A 19 13.35 21.72 -12.03
C ASP A 19 12.54 21.52 -10.74
N ASP A 20 11.80 20.42 -10.61
CA ASP A 20 11.02 20.13 -9.41
C ASP A 20 11.87 19.44 -8.30
N PRO A 21 11.78 19.87 -7.03
CA PRO A 21 12.51 19.27 -5.92
C PRO A 21 12.24 17.77 -5.71
N LYS A 22 11.01 17.30 -5.97
CA LYS A 22 10.62 15.89 -5.82
C LYS A 22 11.30 15.04 -6.89
N SER A 23 11.33 15.52 -8.14
CA SER A 23 12.05 14.87 -9.25
C SER A 23 13.55 14.77 -8.97
N ARG A 24 14.16 15.83 -8.41
CA ARG A 24 15.59 15.83 -8.06
C ARG A 24 15.92 14.84 -6.94
N SER A 25 15.11 14.82 -5.89
CA SER A 25 15.26 13.85 -4.80
C SER A 25 15.08 12.42 -5.29
N MET A 26 14.13 12.19 -6.20
CA MET A 26 13.91 10.87 -6.80
C MET A 26 15.09 10.44 -7.68
N LYS A 27 15.66 11.34 -8.48
CA LYS A 27 16.88 11.06 -9.25
C LYS A 27 18.04 10.69 -8.35
N ASN A 28 18.30 11.49 -7.30
CA ASN A 28 19.35 11.20 -6.33
C ASN A 28 19.15 9.84 -5.65
N PHE A 29 17.90 9.48 -5.34
CA PHE A 29 17.55 8.19 -4.77
C PHE A 29 17.83 7.03 -5.73
N ILE A 30 17.45 7.17 -7.01
CA ILE A 30 17.71 6.18 -8.06
C ILE A 30 19.22 6.00 -8.26
N ASP A 31 19.96 7.11 -8.36
CA ASP A 31 21.42 7.12 -8.54
C ASP A 31 22.13 6.50 -7.33
N PHE A 32 21.73 6.87 -6.11
CA PHE A 32 22.27 6.33 -4.86
C PHE A 32 22.07 4.81 -4.76
N LEU A 33 20.90 4.33 -5.16
CA LEU A 33 20.57 2.90 -5.13
C LEU A 33 21.11 2.11 -6.32
N ALA A 34 21.61 2.80 -7.36
CA ALA A 34 22.03 2.21 -8.63
C ALA A 34 20.94 1.31 -9.24
N VAL A 35 19.69 1.77 -9.20
CA VAL A 35 18.51 1.04 -9.73
C VAL A 35 18.07 1.60 -11.07
N VAL A 36 17.35 0.78 -11.83
CA VAL A 36 16.74 1.17 -13.11
C VAL A 36 15.24 1.37 -12.89
N GLN A 37 14.71 2.46 -13.41
CA GLN A 37 13.28 2.70 -13.51
C GLN A 37 12.68 1.96 -14.70
N HIS A 38 11.57 1.27 -14.44
CA HIS A 38 10.64 0.78 -15.46
C HIS A 38 9.30 1.47 -15.23
N SER A 39 8.81 2.16 -16.26
CA SER A 39 7.58 2.94 -16.19
C SER A 39 6.72 2.67 -17.41
N ILE A 40 5.42 2.56 -17.19
CA ILE A 40 4.40 2.61 -18.25
C ILE A 40 3.89 4.04 -18.30
N THR A 41 3.75 4.57 -19.50
CA THR A 41 3.03 5.81 -19.72
C THR A 41 1.57 5.53 -20.06
N ASN A 42 0.66 6.34 -19.54
CA ASN A 42 -0.72 6.33 -20.01
C ASN A 42 -0.86 6.98 -21.40
N CYS A 43 -2.09 7.06 -21.93
CA CYS A 43 -2.42 7.69 -23.21
C CYS A 43 -2.02 9.18 -23.30
N ASN A 44 -1.78 9.83 -22.16
CA ASN A 44 -1.35 11.22 -22.06
C ASN A 44 0.18 11.33 -21.85
N ASN A 45 0.95 10.27 -22.12
CA ASN A 45 2.40 10.18 -21.88
C ASN A 45 2.82 10.44 -20.42
N SER A 46 1.89 10.34 -19.46
CA SER A 46 2.17 10.53 -18.05
C SER A 46 2.61 9.22 -17.40
N ILE A 47 3.67 9.27 -16.59
CA ILE A 47 4.14 8.15 -15.78
C ILE A 47 3.29 8.09 -14.52
N LEU A 48 2.67 6.93 -14.26
CA LEU A 48 1.78 6.71 -13.11
C LEU A 48 2.46 5.84 -12.06
N ASP A 49 2.82 4.62 -12.46
CA ASP A 49 3.46 3.64 -11.58
C ASP A 49 4.96 3.55 -11.83
N LEU A 50 5.72 3.43 -10.74
CA LEU A 50 7.18 3.26 -10.78
C LEU A 50 7.56 1.88 -10.28
N VAL A 51 8.27 1.13 -11.13
CA VAL A 51 9.05 -0.03 -10.70
C VAL A 51 10.51 0.36 -10.70
N LEU A 52 11.17 0.30 -9.54
CA LEU A 52 12.62 0.43 -9.44
C LEU A 52 13.22 -0.93 -9.14
N SER A 53 14.22 -1.33 -9.93
CA SER A 53 14.88 -2.62 -9.74
C SER A 53 16.34 -2.57 -10.17
N VAL A 54 17.17 -3.39 -9.52
CA VAL A 54 18.59 -3.56 -9.88
C VAL A 54 18.74 -4.25 -11.25
N LYS A 55 17.73 -5.01 -11.68
CA LYS A 55 17.69 -5.72 -12.98
C LYS A 55 16.58 -5.17 -13.86
N ARG A 56 16.75 -5.26 -15.18
CA ARG A 56 15.67 -4.91 -16.10
C ARG A 56 14.48 -5.87 -15.95
N CYS A 57 13.29 -5.30 -15.86
CA CYS A 57 12.03 -6.05 -15.80
C CYS A 57 11.25 -5.76 -17.08
N THR A 58 10.66 -6.81 -17.67
CA THR A 58 9.69 -6.61 -18.75
C THR A 58 8.40 -6.15 -18.12
N VAL A 59 7.92 -5.01 -18.60
CA VAL A 59 6.66 -4.43 -18.16
C VAL A 59 5.65 -4.60 -19.29
N VAL A 60 4.51 -5.21 -18.99
CA VAL A 60 3.41 -5.44 -19.93
C VAL A 60 2.21 -4.64 -19.45
N ALA A 61 1.61 -3.87 -20.37
CA ALA A 61 0.40 -3.09 -20.14
C ALA A 61 -0.75 -3.73 -20.91
N SER A 62 -1.88 -3.97 -20.26
CA SER A 62 -3.11 -4.34 -20.95
C SER A 62 -4.34 -3.77 -20.24
N GLU A 63 -5.31 -3.35 -21.06
CA GLU A 63 -6.73 -3.06 -20.76
C GLU A 63 -7.15 -1.60 -20.56
N ASP A 64 -6.40 -0.74 -19.84
CA ASP A 64 -6.82 0.66 -19.56
C ASP A 64 -5.82 1.70 -20.11
N SER A 65 -6.32 2.67 -20.89
CA SER A 65 -5.53 3.73 -21.50
C SER A 65 -5.14 4.85 -20.52
N HIS A 66 -5.91 5.05 -19.45
CA HIS A 66 -5.69 6.08 -18.43
C HIS A 66 -4.91 5.57 -17.24
N HIS A 67 -5.14 4.33 -16.81
CA HIS A 67 -4.44 3.68 -15.69
C HIS A 67 -4.07 2.22 -16.02
N PRO A 68 -3.12 2.02 -16.96
CA PRO A 68 -2.72 0.67 -17.36
C PRO A 68 -2.14 -0.09 -16.17
N ALA A 69 -2.65 -1.31 -15.94
CA ALA A 69 -2.10 -2.19 -14.92
C ALA A 69 -0.62 -2.52 -15.23
N LEU A 70 0.22 -2.34 -14.23
CA LEU A 70 1.65 -2.63 -14.29
C LEU A 70 1.90 -4.13 -14.03
N VAL A 71 2.14 -4.90 -15.09
CA VAL A 71 2.48 -6.32 -14.98
C VAL A 71 3.97 -6.52 -15.25
N PHE A 72 4.70 -7.10 -14.29
CA PHE A 72 6.10 -7.49 -14.48
C PHE A 72 6.37 -8.88 -13.92
N THR A 73 7.38 -9.56 -14.47
CA THR A 73 7.83 -10.88 -14.01
C THR A 73 9.26 -10.80 -13.49
N THR A 74 9.50 -11.44 -12.35
CA THR A 74 10.84 -11.52 -11.74
C THR A 74 11.04 -12.89 -11.10
N HIS A 75 12.28 -13.39 -11.13
CA HIS A 75 12.65 -14.65 -10.48
C HIS A 75 13.30 -14.36 -9.13
N VAL A 76 12.57 -14.65 -8.05
CA VAL A 76 13.08 -14.50 -6.68
C VAL A 76 13.59 -15.83 -6.17
N ILE A 77 14.89 -15.94 -5.93
CA ILE A 77 15.50 -17.08 -5.24
C ILE A 77 15.51 -16.76 -3.75
N ALA A 78 14.46 -17.16 -3.04
CA ALA A 78 14.39 -17.00 -1.60
C ALA A 78 15.19 -18.12 -0.93
N LYS A 79 16.31 -17.79 -0.27
CA LYS A 79 16.92 -18.68 0.73
C LYS A 79 16.05 -18.61 1.98
N HIS A 80 15.10 -19.54 2.10
CA HIS A 80 14.16 -19.55 3.22
C HIS A 80 14.91 -19.82 4.53
N GLN A 81 15.08 -18.80 5.36
CA GLN A 81 15.09 -18.98 6.80
C GLN A 81 13.89 -18.22 7.32
N GLN A 82 12.91 -18.91 7.90
CA GLN A 82 11.80 -18.28 8.57
C GLN A 82 12.35 -17.46 9.75
N ARG A 83 12.61 -16.17 9.50
CA ARG A 83 13.11 -15.21 10.51
C ARG A 83 12.17 -14.03 10.71
N PHE A 84 10.90 -14.17 10.31
CA PHE A 84 9.91 -13.22 10.78
C PHE A 84 9.48 -13.66 12.18
N PRO A 85 9.80 -12.89 13.23
CA PRO A 85 9.27 -13.17 14.55
C PRO A 85 7.75 -13.08 14.45
N ILE A 86 7.09 -14.21 14.68
CA ILE A 86 5.63 -14.21 14.87
C ILE A 86 5.42 -13.49 16.19
N ASN A 87 4.67 -12.38 16.17
CA ASN A 87 4.31 -11.68 17.37
C ASN A 87 3.26 -12.48 18.16
N SER A 88 3.71 -13.56 18.83
CA SER A 88 2.85 -14.49 19.56
C SER A 88 2.41 -13.96 20.93
N LEU A 89 2.99 -12.84 21.38
CA LEU A 89 2.70 -12.24 22.68
C LEU A 89 1.42 -11.41 22.70
N TYR A 90 0.91 -10.99 21.53
CA TYR A 90 -0.28 -10.16 21.45
C TYR A 90 -1.39 -10.91 20.71
N LYS A 91 -2.62 -10.77 21.23
CA LYS A 91 -3.83 -11.22 20.54
C LYS A 91 -3.86 -10.55 19.16
N SER A 92 -4.00 -11.35 18.11
CA SER A 92 -4.05 -10.86 16.74
C SER A 92 -5.31 -11.39 16.07
N TYR A 93 -5.94 -10.52 15.28
CA TYR A 93 -7.12 -10.86 14.52
C TYR A 93 -6.76 -11.71 13.31
N ASN A 94 -7.35 -12.90 13.21
CA ASN A 94 -7.19 -13.78 12.07
C ASN A 94 -8.22 -13.45 10.97
N PHE A 95 -7.91 -12.41 10.19
CA PHE A 95 -8.74 -12.02 9.06
C PHE A 95 -8.84 -13.07 7.93
N LYS A 96 -8.04 -14.16 7.96
CA LYS A 96 -8.23 -15.28 7.03
C LYS A 96 -9.45 -16.14 7.41
N LYS A 97 -9.93 -16.06 8.65
CA LYS A 97 -11.05 -16.84 9.18
C LYS A 97 -12.28 -16.00 9.52
N VAL A 98 -12.26 -14.71 9.19
CA VAL A 98 -13.37 -13.79 9.51
C VAL A 98 -14.62 -14.09 8.68
N ASN A 99 -15.78 -13.94 9.31
CA ASN A 99 -17.05 -13.85 8.59
C ASN A 99 -17.30 -12.40 8.17
N PHE A 100 -16.75 -12.00 7.00
CA PHE A 100 -16.87 -10.64 6.49
C PHE A 100 -18.31 -10.14 6.37
N ARG A 101 -19.24 -11.02 5.98
CA ARG A 101 -20.66 -10.65 5.85
C ARG A 101 -21.26 -10.22 7.19
N ALA A 102 -20.99 -10.99 8.25
CA ALA A 102 -21.46 -10.66 9.59
C ALA A 102 -20.81 -9.37 10.10
N LEU A 103 -19.49 -9.22 9.92
CA LEU A 103 -18.75 -8.03 10.33
C LEU A 103 -19.26 -6.76 9.64
N TYR A 104 -19.46 -6.78 8.31
CA TYR A 104 -19.97 -5.62 7.58
C TYR A 104 -21.40 -5.28 7.97
N ASN A 105 -22.28 -6.27 8.13
CA ASN A 105 -23.63 -6.04 8.63
C ASN A 105 -23.62 -5.43 10.04
N ALA A 106 -22.70 -5.85 10.91
CA ALA A 106 -22.59 -5.26 12.24
C ALA A 106 -22.12 -3.80 12.17
N MET A 107 -21.13 -3.49 11.32
CA MET A 107 -20.64 -2.12 11.12
C MET A 107 -21.70 -1.15 10.58
N THR A 108 -22.61 -1.61 9.72
CA THR A 108 -23.66 -0.75 9.16
C THR A 108 -24.79 -0.46 10.14
N VAL A 109 -24.98 -1.30 11.16
CA VAL A 109 -26.04 -1.15 12.17
C VAL A 109 -25.54 -0.35 13.39
N VAL A 110 -24.23 -0.16 13.55
CA VAL A 110 -23.71 0.72 14.59
C VAL A 110 -24.15 2.15 14.31
N ASP A 111 -24.86 2.73 15.28
CA ASP A 111 -25.10 4.15 15.35
C ASP A 111 -23.80 4.85 15.79
N TRP A 112 -23.26 5.70 14.92
CA TRP A 112 -22.02 6.44 15.16
C TRP A 112 -22.26 7.85 15.73
N SER A 113 -23.52 8.28 15.86
CA SER A 113 -23.87 9.59 16.41
C SER A 113 -23.40 9.80 17.85
N PHE A 114 -23.14 8.71 18.60
CA PHE A 114 -22.58 8.80 19.95
C PHE A 114 -21.23 9.53 19.99
N LEU A 115 -20.50 9.59 18.87
CA LEU A 115 -19.24 10.33 18.77
C LEU A 115 -19.46 11.85 18.83
N GLU A 116 -20.64 12.34 18.47
CA GLU A 116 -20.98 13.78 18.53
C GLU A 116 -21.12 14.29 19.97
N ALA A 117 -21.26 13.39 20.94
CA ALA A 117 -21.36 13.74 22.36
C ALA A 117 -20.01 14.10 22.99
N PHE A 118 -18.90 13.89 22.29
CA PHE A 118 -17.55 14.19 22.79
C PHE A 118 -17.08 15.55 22.28
N GLU A 119 -16.73 16.44 23.21
CA GLU A 119 -16.07 17.71 22.88
C GLU A 119 -14.55 17.54 22.66
N ASP A 120 -13.95 16.54 23.33
CA ASP A 120 -12.54 16.22 23.23
C ASP A 120 -12.29 15.15 22.15
N VAL A 121 -11.41 15.46 21.20
CA VAL A 121 -11.10 14.61 20.05
C VAL A 121 -10.40 13.31 20.45
N GLU A 122 -9.53 13.33 21.45
CA GLU A 122 -8.82 12.13 21.90
C GLU A 122 -9.79 11.15 22.57
N LEU A 123 -10.71 11.66 23.41
CA LEU A 123 -11.76 10.85 24.00
C LEU A 123 -12.72 10.28 22.96
N ALA A 124 -13.05 11.05 21.91
CA ALA A 124 -13.85 10.57 20.79
C ALA A 124 -13.14 9.43 20.02
N CYS A 125 -11.83 9.57 19.78
CA CYS A 125 -11.01 8.54 19.15
C CYS A 125 -10.96 7.27 19.99
N ASP A 126 -10.75 7.38 21.31
CA ASP A 126 -10.75 6.23 22.21
C ASP A 126 -12.10 5.50 22.16
N ALA A 127 -13.20 6.24 22.24
CA ALA A 127 -14.55 5.68 22.19
C ALA A 127 -14.85 5.00 20.84
N PHE A 128 -14.39 5.61 19.73
CA PHE A 128 -14.45 5.01 18.39
C PHE A 128 -13.70 3.67 18.33
N TYR A 129 -12.44 3.64 18.79
CA TYR A 129 -11.63 2.43 18.73
C TYR A 129 -12.16 1.33 19.65
N ILE A 130 -12.65 1.68 20.84
CA ILE A 130 -13.33 0.74 21.73
C ILE A 130 -14.50 0.08 21.01
N LYS A 131 -15.35 0.88 20.34
CA LYS A 131 -16.50 0.36 19.61
C LYS A 131 -16.07 -0.51 18.42
N LEU A 132 -15.11 -0.06 17.64
CA LEU A 132 -14.57 -0.81 16.50
C LEU A 132 -13.97 -2.16 16.93
N TYR A 133 -13.11 -2.16 17.94
CA TYR A 133 -12.49 -3.38 18.45
C TYR A 133 -13.51 -4.35 19.05
N SER A 134 -14.60 -3.86 19.64
CA SER A 134 -15.69 -4.74 20.09
C SER A 134 -16.36 -5.51 18.94
N LEU A 135 -16.48 -4.89 17.75
CA LEU A 135 -17.00 -5.56 16.55
C LEU A 135 -15.99 -6.57 16.01
N LEU A 136 -14.70 -6.19 15.99
CA LEU A 136 -13.64 -7.07 15.53
C LEU A 136 -13.49 -8.28 16.44
N ASP A 137 -13.55 -8.10 17.77
CA ASP A 137 -13.53 -9.20 18.74
C ASP A 137 -14.73 -10.14 18.60
N ALA A 138 -15.89 -9.64 18.18
CA ALA A 138 -17.09 -10.45 17.97
C ALA A 138 -17.07 -11.26 16.66
N HIS A 139 -16.37 -10.78 15.64
CA HIS A 139 -16.47 -11.33 14.28
C HIS A 139 -15.15 -11.84 13.67
N VAL A 140 -14.02 -11.44 14.23
CA VAL A 140 -12.68 -11.85 13.80
C VAL A 140 -12.04 -12.69 14.91
N PRO A 141 -11.88 -14.01 14.68
CA PRO A 141 -11.28 -14.90 15.66
C PRO A 141 -9.76 -14.71 15.82
#